data_AF-A0A7C3PYF7-F1
#
_entry.id   AF-A0A7C3PYF7-F1
#
_cell.length_a   1.000
_cell.length_b   1.000
_cell.length_c   1.000
_cell.angle_alpha   90.00
_cell.angle_beta   90.00
_cell.angle_gamma   90.00
#
_symmetry.space_group_name_H-M   'P 1'
#
loop_
_entity.id
_entity.type
_entity.pdbx_description
1 polymer ?
#
loop_
_entity_poly.entity_id
_entity_poly.type
_entity_poly.pdbx_seq_one_letter_code
_entity_poly.pdbx_strand_id
1 'polypeptide(L)'
;REVARHPIDFVWVSNVYGVRPDPNVRFQLSQRSDHIIKTVASRVRFNRALINPKWETLFTHGDTSRLHMLFGESNQMEFAFALKVGTTALVLDLIEEGLVPEWLILDEPLHALRSVSRDTTWRWLVALADGTTIRATDLHREYLRRAMRYKGRDEQTDWVLKNWEETLDLLDKDPLLLGDRLDWVAKYSIVEQYREQAGVDWSDDSLHSVDLEYHNIDPKKSLFHALDEMGNARHVVDDVRIVEAMTEPPQTRAAARARIIRNLLASNAHSYWVDWHTIQLDRDVTIEMPDPLDTYDYL
;
A
#
# COMPACT_ATOMS: atom_id res chain seq x y z
N ARG A 1 37.29 9.12 -9.56
CA ARG A 1 37.52 8.91 -11.01
C ARG A 1 36.90 7.59 -11.50
N GLU A 2 35.79 7.11 -10.91
CA GLU A 2 35.12 5.87 -11.32
C GLU A 2 33.57 5.97 -11.35
N VAL A 3 33.01 7.17 -11.24
CA VAL A 3 31.56 7.42 -11.30
C VAL A 3 31.03 7.40 -12.76
N ALA A 4 31.92 7.36 -13.75
CA ALA A 4 31.57 7.47 -15.17
C ALA A 4 31.30 6.12 -15.88
N ARG A 5 31.43 4.97 -15.20
CA ARG A 5 31.28 3.64 -15.83
C ARG A 5 29.83 3.14 -15.92
N HIS A 6 28.90 3.71 -15.15
CA HIS A 6 27.50 3.28 -15.10
C HIS A 6 26.53 4.47 -15.11
N PRO A 7 26.41 5.20 -16.24
CA PRO A 7 25.55 6.39 -16.32
C PRO A 7 24.05 6.11 -16.14
N ILE A 8 23.61 4.85 -16.25
CA ILE A 8 22.21 4.44 -16.05
C ILE A 8 21.84 4.34 -14.56
N ASP A 9 22.78 4.05 -13.68
CA ASP A 9 22.52 3.87 -12.25
C ASP A 9 22.35 5.20 -11.50
N PHE A 10 22.68 6.33 -12.15
CA PHE A 10 22.63 7.68 -11.57
C PHE A 10 21.67 8.63 -12.28
N VAL A 11 20.74 8.12 -13.10
CA VAL A 11 19.54 8.93 -13.41
C VAL A 11 18.71 8.98 -12.14
N TRP A 12 19.11 9.87 -11.24
CA TRP A 12 18.27 10.27 -10.13
C TRP A 12 16.93 10.67 -10.73
N VAL A 13 15.90 9.95 -10.31
CA VAL A 13 14.47 10.21 -10.52
C VAL A 13 14.18 11.72 -10.38
N SER A 14 14.93 12.46 -9.58
CA SER A 14 14.85 13.93 -9.45
C SER A 14 14.93 14.70 -10.78
N ASN A 15 15.76 14.29 -11.75
CA ASN A 15 15.89 15.01 -13.03
C ASN A 15 14.72 14.77 -14.00
N VAL A 16 13.97 13.67 -13.83
CA VAL A 16 12.81 13.33 -14.67
C VAL A 16 11.49 13.80 -14.03
N TYR A 17 11.43 13.85 -12.70
CA TYR A 17 10.17 14.07 -11.97
C TYR A 17 10.13 15.36 -11.14
N GLY A 18 11.22 16.13 -11.05
CA GLY A 18 11.25 17.41 -10.35
C GLY A 18 11.10 17.34 -8.84
N VAL A 19 11.16 16.13 -8.25
CA VAL A 19 11.16 15.95 -6.79
C VAL A 19 12.56 16.23 -6.27
N ARG A 20 12.68 17.25 -5.42
CA ARG A 20 13.92 17.66 -4.76
C ARG A 20 13.78 17.45 -3.26
N PRO A 21 14.84 16.97 -2.57
CA PRO A 21 14.87 16.97 -1.12
C PRO A 21 14.58 18.38 -0.58
N ASP A 22 13.68 18.47 0.39
CA ASP A 22 13.39 19.71 1.11
C ASP A 22 14.16 19.68 2.43
N PRO A 23 15.22 20.50 2.60
CA PRO A 23 16.06 20.44 3.79
C PRO A 23 15.33 20.86 5.08
N ASN A 24 14.13 21.43 4.98
CA ASN A 24 13.32 21.78 6.14
C ASN A 24 12.45 20.60 6.63
N VAL A 25 12.35 19.54 5.85
CA VAL A 25 11.56 18.35 6.17
C VAL A 25 12.50 17.31 6.78
N ARG A 26 12.33 17.05 8.07
CA ARG A 26 13.18 16.12 8.84
C ARG A 26 12.76 14.66 8.66
N PHE A 27 11.45 14.42 8.63
CA PHE A 27 10.85 13.10 8.49
C PHE A 27 9.53 13.21 7.73
N GLN A 28 9.18 12.18 6.95
CA GLN A 28 7.92 12.11 6.23
C GLN A 28 7.17 10.81 6.51
N LEU A 29 5.84 10.89 6.59
CA LEU A 29 4.97 9.73 6.81
C LEU A 29 4.96 8.77 5.60
N SER A 30 5.09 9.30 4.39
CA SER A 30 4.99 8.57 3.12
C SER A 30 6.24 8.79 2.28
N GLN A 31 6.79 7.70 1.75
CA GLN A 31 7.93 7.77 0.82
C GLN A 31 7.47 8.20 -0.58
N ARG A 32 6.16 8.15 -0.89
CA ARG A 32 5.64 8.40 -2.23
C ARG A 32 4.85 9.70 -2.39
N SER A 33 4.49 10.38 -1.32
CA SER A 33 3.68 11.62 -1.32
C SER A 33 4.22 12.69 -2.26
N ASP A 34 5.53 12.95 -2.22
CA ASP A 34 6.19 13.94 -3.07
C ASP A 34 6.31 13.50 -4.53
N HIS A 35 6.23 12.20 -4.78
CA HIS A 35 6.33 11.61 -6.11
C HIS A 35 5.00 11.54 -6.87
N ILE A 36 3.87 11.75 -6.20
CA ILE A 36 2.57 11.85 -6.88
C ILE A 36 2.36 13.27 -7.38
N ILE A 37 2.09 13.40 -8.68
CA ILE A 37 1.99 14.69 -9.37
C ILE A 37 0.66 14.89 -10.09
N LYS A 38 -0.20 13.87 -10.12
CA LYS A 38 -1.56 13.93 -10.70
C LYS A 38 -2.56 13.23 -9.80
N THR A 39 -3.82 13.65 -9.83
CA THR A 39 -4.90 12.91 -9.16
C THR A 39 -5.32 11.71 -10.00
N VAL A 40 -5.55 11.89 -11.30
CA VAL A 40 -5.95 10.84 -12.24
C VAL A 40 -5.08 10.86 -13.50
N ALA A 41 -4.57 9.71 -13.94
CA ALA A 41 -3.89 9.60 -15.23
C ALA A 41 -3.93 8.17 -15.82
N SER A 42 -4.24 8.06 -17.12
CA SER A 42 -4.29 6.78 -17.84
C SER A 42 -2.93 6.24 -18.31
N ARG A 43 -1.89 7.10 -18.42
CA ARG A 43 -0.55 6.73 -18.90
C ARG A 43 0.49 6.83 -17.78
N VAL A 44 0.87 5.68 -17.19
CA VAL A 44 1.71 5.62 -15.97
C VAL A 44 3.19 5.94 -16.17
N ARG A 45 3.76 5.73 -17.38
CA ARG A 45 5.22 5.83 -17.60
C ARG A 45 5.84 7.18 -17.24
N PHE A 46 5.05 8.27 -17.26
CA PHE A 46 5.51 9.61 -16.89
C PHE A 46 4.49 10.41 -16.06
N ASN A 47 3.37 9.78 -15.64
CA ASN A 47 2.32 10.43 -14.86
C ASN A 47 2.02 9.60 -13.62
N ARG A 48 2.75 9.84 -12.54
CA ARG A 48 2.47 9.24 -11.23
C ARG A 48 1.20 9.88 -10.67
N ALA A 49 0.08 9.19 -10.85
CA ALA A 49 -1.24 9.63 -10.38
C ALA A 49 -1.66 8.91 -9.10
N LEU A 50 -2.65 9.43 -8.37
CA LEU A 50 -3.29 8.68 -7.27
C LEU A 50 -4.04 7.46 -7.84
N ILE A 51 -4.82 7.69 -8.90
CA ILE A 51 -5.67 6.68 -9.54
C ILE A 51 -5.31 6.58 -11.01
N ASN A 52 -5.15 5.34 -11.48
CA ASN A 52 -5.12 5.03 -12.89
C ASN A 52 -6.37 4.20 -13.23
N PRO A 53 -7.39 4.80 -13.89
CA PRO A 53 -8.51 4.03 -14.39
C PRO A 53 -8.00 3.17 -15.56
N LYS A 54 -7.67 1.91 -15.25
CA LYS A 54 -7.17 0.97 -16.25
C LYS A 54 -8.36 0.28 -16.92
N TRP A 55 -8.89 0.90 -17.96
CA TRP A 55 -9.86 0.24 -18.84
C TRP A 55 -9.12 -0.72 -19.76
N GLU A 56 -8.94 -1.95 -19.31
CA GLU A 56 -8.27 -3.00 -20.07
C GLU A 56 -9.10 -4.26 -20.05
N THR A 57 -9.52 -4.70 -21.23
CA THR A 57 -10.43 -5.82 -21.45
C THR A 57 -9.94 -7.14 -20.86
N LEU A 58 -8.62 -7.30 -20.67
CA LEU A 58 -7.98 -8.48 -20.07
C LEU A 58 -8.35 -8.68 -18.58
N PHE A 59 -8.89 -7.65 -17.94
CA PHE A 59 -9.23 -7.64 -16.52
C PHE A 59 -10.72 -7.34 -16.27
N THR A 60 -11.51 -7.25 -17.34
CA THR A 60 -12.95 -6.97 -17.30
C THR A 60 -13.70 -8.29 -17.39
N HIS A 61 -14.54 -8.59 -16.40
CA HIS A 61 -15.49 -9.69 -16.46
C HIS A 61 -16.90 -9.16 -16.22
N GLY A 62 -17.79 -9.30 -17.22
CA GLY A 62 -19.09 -8.64 -17.20
C GLY A 62 -18.93 -7.13 -17.05
N ASP A 63 -19.60 -6.55 -16.04
CA ASP A 63 -19.58 -5.11 -15.75
C ASP A 63 -18.44 -4.70 -14.80
N THR A 64 -17.57 -5.62 -14.40
CA THR A 64 -16.48 -5.33 -13.45
C THR A 64 -15.27 -4.70 -14.15
N SER A 65 -14.67 -3.70 -13.51
CA SER A 65 -13.44 -3.05 -13.98
C SER A 65 -12.37 -3.05 -12.88
N ARG A 66 -11.10 -3.16 -13.27
CA ARG A 66 -10.00 -3.09 -12.32
C ARG A 66 -9.62 -1.64 -12.00
N LEU A 67 -9.91 -1.21 -10.79
CA LEU A 67 -9.36 0.02 -10.22
C LEU A 67 -7.88 -0.17 -9.88
N HIS A 68 -6.99 0.62 -10.49
CA HIS A 68 -5.58 0.60 -10.16
C HIS A 68 -5.21 1.82 -9.33
N MET A 69 -5.05 1.60 -8.02
CA MET A 69 -4.56 2.61 -7.10
C MET A 69 -3.03 2.63 -7.14
N LEU A 70 -2.50 3.80 -7.43
CA LEU A 70 -1.07 4.03 -7.53
C LEU A 70 -0.55 4.77 -6.30
N PHE A 71 -1.40 5.05 -5.30
CA PHE A 71 -1.03 5.59 -4.01
C PHE A 71 -1.17 4.57 -2.88
N GLY A 72 -0.14 4.48 -2.05
CA GLY A 72 0.05 3.44 -1.03
C GLY A 72 1.54 3.19 -0.80
N GLU A 73 1.90 2.91 0.45
CA GLU A 73 3.24 2.49 0.84
C GLU A 73 3.33 0.96 0.86
N SER A 74 4.54 0.43 0.72
CA SER A 74 4.84 -0.94 1.12
C SER A 74 4.92 -0.97 2.65
N ASN A 75 4.12 -1.83 3.27
CA ASN A 75 4.07 -1.97 4.73
C ASN A 75 4.79 -3.27 5.10
N GLN A 76 5.69 -3.21 6.09
CA GLN A 76 6.21 -4.40 6.75
C GLN A 76 5.21 -4.88 7.81
N MET A 77 4.57 -3.94 8.51
CA MET A 77 3.54 -4.26 9.49
C MET A 77 2.26 -4.79 8.85
N GLU A 78 1.91 -6.03 9.22
CA GLU A 78 0.67 -6.69 8.81
C GLU A 78 -0.56 -5.85 9.18
N PHE A 79 -0.57 -5.27 10.38
CA PHE A 79 -1.65 -4.40 10.83
C PHE A 79 -1.86 -3.20 9.89
N ALA A 80 -0.79 -2.47 9.57
CA ALA A 80 -0.87 -1.31 8.68
C ALA A 80 -1.34 -1.72 7.27
N PHE A 81 -0.85 -2.87 6.77
CA PHE A 81 -1.26 -3.41 5.48
C PHE A 81 -2.75 -3.78 5.47
N ALA A 82 -3.21 -4.53 6.48
CA ALA A 82 -4.60 -4.96 6.61
C ALA A 82 -5.53 -3.76 6.75
N LEU A 83 -5.18 -2.77 7.57
CA LEU A 83 -5.98 -1.56 7.75
C LEU A 83 -6.04 -0.74 6.46
N LYS A 84 -4.92 -0.59 5.74
CA LYS A 84 -4.86 0.10 4.44
C LYS A 84 -5.82 -0.53 3.43
N VAL A 85 -5.78 -1.85 3.27
CA VAL A 85 -6.64 -2.56 2.30
C VAL A 85 -8.10 -2.56 2.77
N GLY A 86 -8.36 -2.90 4.03
CA GLY A 86 -9.69 -3.01 4.58
C GLY A 86 -10.46 -1.68 4.58
N THR A 87 -9.83 -0.60 5.05
CA THR A 87 -10.49 0.73 5.03
C THR A 87 -10.76 1.20 3.60
N THR A 88 -9.85 0.93 2.67
CA THR A 88 -10.06 1.22 1.25
C THR A 88 -11.25 0.45 0.69
N ALA A 89 -11.37 -0.84 0.98
CA ALA A 89 -12.50 -1.66 0.53
C ALA A 89 -13.84 -1.12 1.05
N LEU A 90 -13.93 -0.78 2.35
CA LEU A 90 -15.14 -0.20 2.92
C LEU A 90 -15.49 1.16 2.31
N VAL A 91 -14.48 1.99 1.98
CA VAL A 91 -14.73 3.27 1.28
C VAL A 91 -15.22 3.04 -0.15
N LEU A 92 -14.73 2.01 -0.84
CA LEU A 92 -15.25 1.64 -2.17
C LEU A 92 -16.71 1.22 -2.09
N ASP A 93 -17.11 0.40 -1.10
CA ASP A 93 -18.52 0.06 -0.89
C ASP A 93 -19.38 1.32 -0.66
N LEU A 94 -18.89 2.27 0.14
CA LEU A 94 -19.59 3.55 0.37
C LEU A 94 -19.76 4.37 -0.93
N ILE A 95 -18.77 4.33 -1.82
CA ILE A 95 -18.84 5.00 -3.13
C ILE A 95 -19.87 4.31 -4.02
N GLU A 96 -19.83 2.97 -4.10
CA GLU A 96 -20.76 2.17 -4.90
C GLU A 96 -22.22 2.32 -4.44
N GLU A 97 -22.44 2.46 -3.13
CA GLU A 97 -23.76 2.75 -2.55
C GLU A 97 -24.17 4.24 -2.59
N GLY A 98 -23.31 5.13 -3.10
CA GLY A 98 -23.60 6.57 -3.20
C GLY A 98 -23.71 7.28 -1.84
N LEU A 99 -22.95 6.82 -0.85
CA LEU A 99 -23.05 7.29 0.55
C LEU A 99 -21.99 8.35 0.92
N VAL A 100 -20.98 8.55 0.09
CA VAL A 100 -19.96 9.59 0.30
C VAL A 100 -20.59 10.97 0.02
N PRO A 101 -20.51 11.93 0.96
CA PRO A 101 -21.21 13.19 0.81
C PRO A 101 -20.44 14.13 -0.14
N GLU A 102 -21.16 14.97 -0.87
CA GLU A 102 -20.56 15.88 -1.86
C GLU A 102 -19.61 16.92 -1.26
N TRP A 103 -19.72 17.22 0.04
CA TRP A 103 -18.84 18.19 0.70
C TRP A 103 -17.45 17.62 1.05
N LEU A 104 -17.28 16.28 1.04
CA LEU A 104 -16.04 15.62 1.41
C LEU A 104 -15.04 15.59 0.23
N ILE A 105 -14.78 16.78 -0.32
CA ILE A 105 -13.90 17.00 -1.44
C ILE A 105 -12.77 17.90 -0.97
N LEU A 106 -11.53 17.44 -1.12
CA LEU A 106 -10.34 18.24 -0.86
C LEU A 106 -10.20 19.32 -1.92
N ASP A 107 -9.82 20.53 -1.51
CA ASP A 107 -9.56 21.66 -2.42
C ASP A 107 -8.37 21.36 -3.36
N GLU A 108 -7.21 21.06 -2.76
CA GLU A 108 -6.01 20.66 -3.49
C GLU A 108 -5.48 19.28 -3.01
N PRO A 109 -5.99 18.16 -3.54
CA PRO A 109 -5.66 16.81 -3.04
C PRO A 109 -4.15 16.50 -3.04
N LEU A 110 -3.41 16.97 -4.04
CA LEU A 110 -1.96 16.74 -4.15
C LEU A 110 -1.16 17.57 -3.16
N HIS A 111 -1.61 18.80 -2.87
CA HIS A 111 -1.01 19.62 -1.84
C HIS A 111 -1.28 19.02 -0.46
N ALA A 112 -2.54 18.65 -0.18
CA ALA A 112 -2.95 17.97 1.05
C ALA A 112 -2.13 16.70 1.30
N LEU A 113 -1.91 15.88 0.26
CA LEU A 113 -1.09 14.67 0.37
C LEU A 113 0.33 14.96 0.87
N ARG A 114 1.00 15.98 0.31
CA ARG A 114 2.36 16.36 0.68
C ARG A 114 2.42 17.04 2.03
N SER A 115 1.47 17.93 2.32
CA SER A 115 1.42 18.66 3.59
C SER A 115 1.20 17.70 4.77
N VAL A 116 0.26 16.76 4.66
CA VAL A 116 0.04 15.71 5.67
C VAL A 116 1.31 14.89 5.87
N SER A 117 1.94 14.46 4.78
CA SER A 117 3.15 13.65 4.86
C SER A 117 4.33 14.37 5.51
N ARG A 118 4.42 15.70 5.42
CA ARG A 118 5.54 16.53 5.91
C ARG A 118 5.26 17.18 7.27
N ASP A 119 4.05 17.07 7.79
CA ASP A 119 3.64 17.74 9.02
C ASP A 119 4.19 17.02 10.26
N THR A 120 5.20 17.62 10.87
CA THR A 120 5.82 17.15 12.12
C THR A 120 5.08 17.64 13.38
N THR A 121 4.03 18.45 13.24
CA THR A 121 3.16 18.85 14.36
C THR A 121 2.02 17.84 14.61
N TRP A 122 1.86 16.88 13.69
CA TRP A 122 0.82 15.84 13.70
C TRP A 122 -0.60 16.41 13.85
N ARG A 123 -0.83 17.60 13.28
CA ARG A 123 -2.15 18.21 13.20
C ARG A 123 -2.88 17.81 11.92
N TRP A 124 -2.13 17.55 10.86
CA TRP A 124 -2.55 17.07 9.56
C TRP A 124 -3.76 17.82 9.02
N LEU A 125 -3.66 19.15 8.95
CA LEU A 125 -4.75 19.99 8.47
C LEU A 125 -4.87 19.93 6.94
N VAL A 126 -6.11 19.82 6.46
CA VAL A 126 -6.46 19.77 5.04
C VAL A 126 -7.60 20.73 4.73
N ALA A 127 -7.54 21.40 3.58
CA ALA A 127 -8.58 22.29 3.09
C ALA A 127 -9.59 21.53 2.23
N LEU A 128 -10.87 21.81 2.43
CA LEU A 128 -11.98 21.30 1.63
C LEU A 128 -12.38 22.31 0.55
N ALA A 129 -13.03 21.83 -0.51
CA ALA A 129 -13.46 22.63 -1.65
C ALA A 129 -14.46 23.74 -1.29
N ASP A 130 -15.14 23.64 -0.15
CA ASP A 130 -16.02 24.68 0.40
C ASP A 130 -15.27 25.80 1.15
N GLY A 131 -13.93 25.72 1.21
CA GLY A 131 -13.05 26.65 1.91
C GLY A 131 -12.85 26.36 3.40
N THR A 132 -13.52 25.36 3.96
CA THR A 132 -13.31 24.94 5.35
C THR A 132 -11.99 24.17 5.50
N THR A 133 -11.48 24.09 6.73
CA THR A 133 -10.27 23.33 7.07
C THR A 133 -10.58 22.36 8.20
N ILE A 134 -10.20 21.10 8.02
CA ILE A 134 -10.39 20.03 9.01
C ILE A 134 -9.08 19.24 9.20
N ARG A 135 -8.99 18.38 10.23
CA ARG A 135 -7.88 17.42 10.31
C ARG A 135 -8.11 16.27 9.34
N ALA A 136 -7.03 15.68 8.83
CA ALA A 136 -7.10 14.47 8.03
C ALA A 136 -7.72 13.31 8.84
N THR A 137 -7.49 13.26 10.16
CA THR A 137 -8.16 12.28 11.05
C THR A 137 -9.68 12.50 11.08
N ASP A 138 -10.17 13.74 11.08
CA ASP A 138 -11.60 14.05 11.01
C ASP A 138 -12.23 13.60 9.69
N LEU A 139 -11.51 13.75 8.58
CA LEU A 139 -11.93 13.24 7.27
C LEU A 139 -12.09 11.71 7.30
N HIS A 140 -11.13 10.99 7.90
CA HIS A 140 -11.25 9.55 8.12
C HIS A 140 -12.41 9.19 9.05
N ARG A 141 -12.67 9.97 10.11
CA ARG A 141 -13.82 9.76 11.01
C ARG A 141 -15.14 9.87 10.28
N GLU A 142 -15.26 10.76 9.30
CA GLU A 142 -16.48 10.91 8.51
C GLU A 142 -16.73 9.69 7.59
N TYR A 143 -15.68 9.08 7.04
CA TYR A 143 -15.80 7.80 6.33
C TYR A 143 -16.13 6.65 7.30
N LEU A 144 -15.40 6.54 8.41
CA LEU A 144 -15.64 5.51 9.42
C LEU A 144 -17.09 5.55 9.92
N ARG A 145 -17.62 6.73 10.26
CA ARG A 145 -19.01 6.91 10.71
C ARG A 145 -20.03 6.31 9.75
N ARG A 146 -19.78 6.40 8.43
CA ARG A 146 -20.63 5.76 7.42
C ARG A 146 -20.38 4.27 7.31
N ALA A 147 -19.11 3.87 7.29
CA ALA A 147 -18.69 2.49 7.19
C ALA A 147 -19.20 1.63 8.37
N MET A 148 -19.48 2.23 9.53
CA MET A 148 -20.10 1.56 10.68
C MET A 148 -21.42 0.86 10.36
N ARG A 149 -22.11 1.22 9.27
CA ARG A 149 -23.28 0.48 8.77
C ARG A 149 -22.97 -0.97 8.39
N TYR A 150 -21.71 -1.27 8.07
CA TYR A 150 -21.24 -2.61 7.69
C TYR A 150 -20.85 -3.47 8.89
N LYS A 151 -20.98 -2.94 10.12
CA LYS A 151 -20.76 -3.71 11.33
C LYS A 151 -21.64 -4.96 11.36
N GLY A 152 -21.06 -6.10 11.70
CA GLY A 152 -21.69 -7.41 11.73
C GLY A 152 -21.83 -8.08 10.36
N ARG A 153 -21.26 -7.51 9.28
CA ARG A 153 -21.22 -8.16 7.96
C ARG A 153 -20.40 -9.45 8.01
N ASP A 154 -19.22 -9.39 8.60
CA ASP A 154 -18.27 -10.49 8.77
C ASP A 154 -17.16 -10.10 9.77
N GLU A 155 -16.39 -11.07 10.24
CA GLU A 155 -15.33 -10.87 11.25
C GLU A 155 -14.21 -9.94 10.76
N GLN A 156 -13.88 -9.96 9.46
CA GLN A 156 -12.82 -9.11 8.91
C GLN A 156 -13.27 -7.66 8.84
N THR A 157 -14.51 -7.41 8.38
CA THR A 157 -15.13 -6.10 8.37
C THR A 157 -15.20 -5.51 9.78
N ASP A 158 -15.62 -6.31 10.78
CA ASP A 158 -15.67 -5.87 12.17
C ASP A 158 -14.28 -5.58 12.75
N TRP A 159 -13.27 -6.38 12.39
CA TRP A 159 -11.88 -6.11 12.74
C TRP A 159 -11.40 -4.78 12.15
N VAL A 160 -11.66 -4.52 10.86
CA VAL A 160 -11.27 -3.27 10.20
C VAL A 160 -11.92 -2.07 10.86
N LEU A 161 -13.24 -2.10 11.10
CA LEU A 161 -13.98 -0.99 11.70
C LEU A 161 -13.45 -0.65 13.10
N LYS A 162 -13.27 -1.67 13.94
CA LYS A 162 -12.74 -1.51 15.29
C LYS A 162 -11.33 -0.92 15.27
N ASN A 163 -10.44 -1.50 14.48
CA ASN A 163 -9.04 -1.09 14.45
C ASN A 163 -8.83 0.27 13.74
N TRP A 164 -9.72 0.63 12.82
CA TRP A 164 -9.77 1.97 12.25
C TRP A 164 -10.14 3.01 13.31
N GLU A 165 -11.21 2.76 14.07
CA GLU A 165 -11.62 3.64 15.19
C GLU A 165 -10.50 3.79 16.23
N GLU A 166 -9.97 2.68 16.75
CA GLU A 166 -8.90 2.69 17.76
C GLU A 166 -7.64 3.41 17.27
N THR A 167 -7.30 3.26 15.99
CA THR A 167 -6.15 3.93 15.39
C THR A 167 -6.38 5.44 15.30
N LEU A 168 -7.57 5.89 14.89
CA LEU A 168 -7.90 7.32 14.87
C LEU A 168 -7.89 7.94 16.27
N ASP A 169 -8.39 7.22 17.27
CA ASP A 169 -8.38 7.66 18.67
C ASP A 169 -6.95 7.82 19.22
N LEU A 170 -6.06 6.88 18.88
CA LEU A 170 -4.65 6.97 19.26
C LEU A 170 -3.92 8.06 18.49
N LEU A 171 -4.20 8.25 17.19
CA LEU A 171 -3.64 9.35 16.40
C LEU A 171 -4.01 10.72 16.95
N ASP A 172 -5.24 10.90 17.46
CA ASP A 172 -5.67 12.16 18.06
C ASP A 172 -5.08 12.38 19.47
N LYS A 173 -4.75 11.30 20.19
CA LYS A 173 -4.15 11.35 21.53
C LYS A 173 -2.63 11.55 21.49
N ASP A 174 -1.93 10.61 20.88
CA ASP A 174 -0.48 10.61 20.69
C ASP A 174 -0.12 9.57 19.59
N PRO A 175 0.23 10.02 18.38
CA PRO A 175 0.60 9.15 17.28
C PRO A 175 1.73 8.17 17.59
N LEU A 176 2.66 8.53 18.50
CA LEU A 176 3.81 7.68 18.81
C LEU A 176 3.43 6.38 19.54
N LEU A 177 2.21 6.30 20.10
CA LEU A 177 1.69 5.07 20.72
C LEU A 177 1.38 3.96 19.72
N LEU A 178 1.41 4.26 18.42
CA LEU A 178 1.11 3.32 17.33
C LEU A 178 2.36 2.65 16.74
N GLY A 179 3.51 2.76 17.43
CA GLY A 179 4.77 2.16 17.01
C GLY A 179 4.75 0.64 16.94
N ASP A 180 3.72 -0.02 17.47
CA ASP A 180 3.53 -1.47 17.35
C ASP A 180 2.74 -1.89 16.10
N ARG A 181 2.21 -0.94 15.32
CA ARG A 181 1.25 -1.25 14.26
C ARG A 181 1.23 -0.31 13.05
N LEU A 182 1.88 0.85 13.10
CA LEU A 182 2.10 1.73 11.96
C LEU A 182 3.59 1.87 11.63
N ASP A 183 3.98 1.50 10.40
CA ASP A 183 5.40 1.46 9.98
C ASP A 183 6.12 2.79 10.17
N TRP A 184 5.45 3.91 9.83
CA TRP A 184 6.07 5.24 9.93
C TRP A 184 6.39 5.61 11.38
N VAL A 185 5.59 5.14 12.34
CA VAL A 185 5.79 5.41 13.77
C VAL A 185 6.96 4.58 14.30
N ALA A 186 6.99 3.28 13.98
CA ALA A 186 8.11 2.41 14.33
C ALA A 186 9.43 2.93 13.75
N LYS A 187 9.41 3.28 12.47
CA LYS A 187 10.56 3.85 11.77
C LYS A 187 11.00 5.18 12.38
N TYR A 188 10.07 6.09 12.68
CA TYR A 188 10.39 7.35 13.34
C TYR A 188 11.14 7.10 14.65
N SER A 189 10.64 6.19 15.49
CA SER A 189 11.28 5.83 16.76
C SER A 189 12.67 5.23 16.58
N ILE A 190 12.86 4.32 15.62
CA ILE A 190 14.17 3.71 15.32
C ILE A 190 15.17 4.75 14.83
N VAL A 191 14.76 5.61 13.89
CA VAL A 191 15.61 6.66 13.32
C VAL A 191 15.99 7.68 14.41
N GLU A 192 15.03 8.11 15.23
CA GLU A 192 15.28 9.06 16.31
C GLU A 192 16.22 8.47 17.37
N GLN A 193 16.03 7.20 17.74
CA GLN A 193 16.92 6.52 18.68
C GLN A 193 18.36 6.43 18.15
N TYR A 194 18.53 6.06 16.87
CA TYR A 194 19.86 6.03 16.25
C TYR A 194 20.48 7.44 16.23
N ARG A 195 19.69 8.45 15.84
CA ARG A 195 20.12 9.85 15.78
C ARG A 195 20.67 10.33 17.12
N GLU A 196 19.96 10.05 18.21
CA GLU A 196 20.38 10.39 19.57
C GLU A 196 21.63 9.63 20.03
N GLN A 197 21.71 8.33 19.76
CA GLN A 197 22.84 7.49 20.16
C GLN A 197 24.13 7.81 19.40
N ALA A 198 24.02 8.07 18.10
CA ALA A 198 25.15 8.44 17.24
C ALA A 198 25.53 9.92 17.38
N GLY A 199 24.65 10.76 17.97
CA GLY A 199 24.86 12.19 18.12
C GLY A 199 24.86 12.96 16.78
N VAL A 200 24.08 12.49 15.81
CA VAL A 200 24.00 13.07 14.46
C VAL A 200 22.77 13.96 14.28
N ASP A 201 22.77 14.80 13.24
CA ASP A 201 21.63 15.63 12.87
C ASP A 201 20.70 14.89 11.89
N TRP A 202 19.48 15.38 11.71
CA TRP A 202 18.52 14.88 10.71
C TRP A 202 19.04 14.96 9.27
N SER A 203 20.04 15.80 8.99
CA SER A 203 20.68 15.86 7.67
C SER A 203 21.77 14.82 7.44
N ASP A 204 22.05 13.92 8.39
CA ASP A 204 23.12 12.94 8.26
C ASP A 204 22.73 11.77 7.34
N ASP A 205 23.59 11.46 6.37
CA ASP A 205 23.34 10.41 5.36
C ASP A 205 23.16 9.02 5.99
N SER A 206 23.69 8.77 7.19
CA SER A 206 23.50 7.49 7.90
C SER A 206 22.03 7.19 8.22
N LEU A 207 21.20 8.22 8.43
CA LEU A 207 19.77 8.03 8.70
C LEU A 207 19.02 7.42 7.52
N HIS A 208 19.46 7.69 6.28
CA HIS A 208 18.92 7.03 5.09
C HIS A 208 19.22 5.53 5.08
N SER A 209 20.36 5.11 5.61
CA SER A 209 20.71 3.70 5.73
C SER A 209 19.81 3.00 6.75
N VAL A 210 19.52 3.66 7.88
CA VAL A 210 18.59 3.15 8.90
C VAL A 210 17.16 3.03 8.35
N ASP A 211 16.67 4.05 7.64
CA ASP A 211 15.37 4.01 6.96
C ASP A 211 15.28 2.84 5.97
N LEU A 212 16.31 2.63 5.15
CA LEU A 212 16.36 1.54 4.19
C LEU A 212 16.39 0.17 4.88
N GLU A 213 17.17 0.03 5.95
CA GLU A 213 17.36 -1.24 6.65
C GLU A 213 16.09 -1.70 7.39
N TYR A 214 15.18 -0.79 7.76
CA TYR A 214 13.84 -1.16 8.23
C TYR A 214 13.08 -2.03 7.22
N HIS A 215 13.28 -1.78 5.93
CA HIS A 215 12.57 -2.48 4.85
C HIS A 215 13.35 -3.66 4.28
N ASN A 216 14.47 -4.05 4.90
CA ASN A 216 15.21 -5.22 4.42
C ASN A 216 14.38 -6.49 4.59
N ILE A 217 14.35 -7.32 3.55
CA ILE A 217 13.60 -8.59 3.54
C ILE A 217 14.43 -9.76 4.08
N ASP A 218 15.74 -9.57 4.31
CA ASP A 218 16.60 -10.54 5.00
C ASP A 218 16.34 -10.43 6.52
N PRO A 219 15.72 -11.44 7.16
CA PRO A 219 15.36 -11.37 8.57
C PRO A 219 16.55 -11.12 9.50
N LYS A 220 17.77 -11.50 9.07
CA LYS A 220 18.98 -11.31 9.88
C LYS A 220 19.52 -9.88 9.88
N LYS A 221 19.03 -9.03 8.98
CA LYS A 221 19.52 -7.66 8.79
C LYS A 221 18.44 -6.61 9.05
N SER A 222 17.20 -6.96 8.73
CA SER A 222 16.04 -6.10 8.85
C SER A 222 15.83 -5.56 10.25
N LEU A 223 15.72 -4.23 10.36
CA LEU A 223 15.33 -3.59 11.62
C LEU A 223 13.86 -3.84 11.96
N PHE A 224 13.00 -4.08 10.96
CA PHE A 224 11.63 -4.51 11.22
C PHE A 224 11.59 -5.90 11.86
N HIS A 225 12.30 -6.89 11.31
CA HIS A 225 12.31 -8.23 11.91
C HIS A 225 12.94 -8.25 13.30
N ALA A 226 13.98 -7.43 13.55
CA ALA A 226 14.51 -7.28 14.90
C ALA A 226 13.49 -6.67 15.88
N LEU A 227 12.67 -5.71 15.43
CA LEU A 227 11.58 -5.12 16.22
C LEU A 227 10.45 -6.13 16.47
N ASP A 228 10.14 -6.94 15.46
CA ASP A 228 9.15 -8.02 15.52
C ASP A 228 9.55 -9.12 16.52
N GLU A 229 10.82 -9.57 16.49
CA GLU A 229 11.38 -10.53 17.44
C GLU A 229 11.30 -10.05 18.91
N MET A 230 11.28 -8.73 19.13
CA MET A 230 11.09 -8.13 20.47
C MET A 230 9.62 -8.07 20.91
N GLY A 231 8.68 -8.54 20.09
CA GLY A 231 7.24 -8.49 20.36
C GLY A 231 6.62 -7.11 20.14
N ASN A 232 7.29 -6.25 19.38
CA ASN A 232 6.85 -4.87 19.14
C ASN A 232 6.17 -4.70 17.77
N ALA A 233 5.69 -5.77 17.14
CA ALA A 233 4.82 -5.71 15.98
C ALA A 233 3.55 -6.54 16.20
N ARG A 234 2.42 -6.05 15.69
CA ARG A 234 1.14 -6.75 15.73
C ARG A 234 0.94 -7.59 14.47
N HIS A 235 0.83 -8.90 14.67
CA HIS A 235 0.37 -9.82 13.63
C HIS A 235 -1.15 -9.83 13.50
N VAL A 236 -1.61 -10.02 12.28
CA VAL A 236 -3.02 -10.18 11.90
C VAL A 236 -3.26 -11.55 11.27
N VAL A 237 -2.21 -12.19 10.75
CA VAL A 237 -2.26 -13.55 10.21
C VAL A 237 -1.30 -14.47 10.96
N ASP A 238 -1.61 -15.76 10.98
CA ASP A 238 -0.71 -16.76 11.55
C ASP A 238 0.46 -17.07 10.60
N ASP A 239 1.67 -17.27 11.13
CA ASP A 239 2.86 -17.65 10.37
C ASP A 239 2.65 -18.88 9.48
N VAL A 240 1.88 -19.86 9.96
CA VAL A 240 1.55 -21.07 9.20
C VAL A 240 0.82 -20.72 7.91
N ARG A 241 -0.10 -19.74 7.94
CA ARG A 241 -0.83 -19.28 6.76
C ARG A 241 0.07 -18.55 5.77
N ILE A 242 1.06 -17.80 6.26
CA ILE A 242 2.06 -17.15 5.41
C ILE A 242 2.86 -18.22 4.65
N VAL A 243 3.34 -19.25 5.35
CA VAL A 243 4.10 -20.36 4.75
C VAL A 243 3.25 -21.13 3.76
N GLU A 244 2.00 -21.46 4.09
CA GLU A 244 1.08 -22.13 3.18
C GLU A 244 0.83 -21.31 1.90
N ALA A 245 0.66 -19.99 2.01
CA ALA A 245 0.42 -19.10 0.87
C ALA A 245 1.61 -19.01 -0.11
N MET A 246 2.81 -19.47 0.28
CA MET A 246 3.96 -19.56 -0.63
C MET A 246 3.75 -20.62 -1.73
N THR A 247 2.94 -21.64 -1.48
CA THR A 247 2.71 -22.76 -2.40
C THR A 247 1.25 -22.95 -2.76
N GLU A 248 0.33 -22.55 -1.89
CA GLU A 248 -1.11 -22.71 -2.10
C GLU A 248 -1.78 -21.38 -2.52
N PRO A 249 -2.49 -21.38 -3.65
CA PRO A 249 -3.18 -20.19 -4.15
C PRO A 249 -4.49 -19.93 -3.40
N PRO A 250 -5.01 -18.69 -3.46
CA PRO A 250 -6.36 -18.40 -2.98
C PRO A 250 -7.43 -19.05 -3.88
N GLN A 251 -8.62 -19.30 -3.31
CA GLN A 251 -9.79 -19.87 -3.98
C GLN A 251 -10.43 -18.88 -4.96
N THR A 252 -9.75 -18.68 -6.09
CA THR A 252 -10.11 -17.82 -7.22
C THR A 252 -9.57 -18.50 -8.48
N ARG A 253 -9.57 -17.84 -9.65
CA ARG A 253 -8.89 -18.37 -10.84
C ARG A 253 -7.39 -18.64 -10.65
N ALA A 254 -6.77 -18.09 -9.59
CA ALA A 254 -5.41 -18.44 -9.20
C ALA A 254 -5.27 -19.93 -8.82
N ALA A 255 -6.33 -20.55 -8.28
CA ALA A 255 -6.37 -21.97 -7.94
C ALA A 255 -6.20 -22.86 -9.18
N ALA A 256 -7.01 -22.64 -10.21
CA ALA A 256 -6.85 -23.32 -11.50
C ALA A 256 -5.48 -23.05 -12.12
N ARG A 257 -5.02 -21.79 -12.10
CA ARG A 257 -3.70 -21.44 -12.65
C ARG A 257 -2.58 -22.26 -11.98
N ALA A 258 -2.59 -22.36 -10.65
CA ALA A 258 -1.59 -23.15 -9.94
C ALA A 258 -1.70 -24.65 -10.25
N ARG A 259 -2.93 -25.21 -10.32
CA ARG A 259 -3.15 -26.63 -10.67
C ARG A 259 -2.59 -26.93 -12.07
N ILE A 260 -2.89 -26.08 -13.06
CA ILE A 260 -2.39 -26.25 -14.44
C ILE A 260 -0.87 -26.12 -14.48
N ILE A 261 -0.27 -25.13 -13.81
CA ILE A 261 1.20 -24.99 -13.72
C ILE A 261 1.83 -26.25 -13.10
N ARG A 262 1.26 -26.79 -12.01
CA ARG A 262 1.76 -28.01 -11.36
C ARG A 262 1.74 -29.21 -12.33
N ASN A 263 0.67 -29.37 -13.09
CA ASN A 263 0.56 -30.44 -14.09
C ASN A 263 1.56 -30.27 -15.24
N LEU A 264 1.73 -29.04 -15.75
CA LEU A 264 2.69 -28.72 -16.80
C LEU A 264 4.14 -29.02 -16.40
N LEU A 265 4.49 -28.69 -15.16
CA LEU A 265 5.80 -28.99 -14.59
C LEU A 265 5.99 -30.51 -14.43
N ALA A 266 4.98 -31.22 -13.91
CA ALA A 266 5.02 -32.66 -13.73
C ALA A 266 5.13 -33.43 -15.06
N SER A 267 4.52 -32.90 -16.14
CA SER A 267 4.58 -33.51 -17.47
C SER A 267 5.81 -33.14 -18.29
N ASN A 268 6.74 -32.34 -17.74
CA ASN A 268 7.86 -31.74 -18.48
C ASN A 268 7.38 -31.06 -19.78
N ALA A 269 6.34 -30.24 -19.72
CA ALA A 269 5.93 -29.44 -20.87
C ALA A 269 6.99 -28.38 -21.18
N HIS A 270 7.36 -28.22 -22.45
CA HIS A 270 8.47 -27.33 -22.86
C HIS A 270 8.01 -26.06 -23.58
N SER A 271 6.72 -25.96 -23.93
CA SER A 271 6.18 -24.86 -24.72
C SER A 271 4.80 -24.48 -24.22
N TYR A 272 4.74 -23.57 -23.26
CA TYR A 272 3.49 -22.98 -22.78
C TYR A 272 3.72 -21.52 -22.39
N TRP A 273 2.64 -20.75 -22.28
CA TRP A 273 2.64 -19.39 -21.75
C TRP A 273 1.47 -19.20 -20.79
N VAL A 274 1.71 -18.52 -19.68
CA VAL A 274 0.73 -18.34 -18.61
C VAL A 274 0.57 -16.85 -18.30
N ASP A 275 -0.66 -16.38 -18.22
CA ASP A 275 -1.03 -15.02 -17.83
C ASP A 275 -2.21 -15.04 -16.83
N TRP A 276 -2.77 -13.86 -16.50
CA TRP A 276 -3.80 -13.70 -15.48
C TRP A 276 -5.10 -14.46 -15.77
N HIS A 277 -5.54 -14.43 -17.04
CA HIS A 277 -6.82 -14.98 -17.48
C HIS A 277 -6.65 -16.09 -18.53
N THR A 278 -5.45 -16.31 -19.07
CA THR A 278 -5.25 -17.24 -20.19
C THR A 278 -4.02 -18.09 -19.96
N ILE A 279 -4.08 -19.36 -20.37
CA ILE A 279 -2.94 -20.27 -20.46
C ILE A 279 -2.90 -20.86 -21.86
N GLN A 280 -1.79 -20.65 -22.56
CA GLN A 280 -1.52 -21.25 -23.86
C GLN A 280 -0.70 -22.53 -23.67
N LEU A 281 -1.22 -23.70 -24.06
CA LEU A 281 -0.55 -24.99 -23.90
C LEU A 281 0.27 -25.42 -25.13
N ASP A 282 -0.16 -25.03 -26.34
CA ASP A 282 0.59 -25.17 -27.59
C ASP A 282 0.10 -24.11 -28.61
N ARG A 283 0.27 -24.27 -29.93
CA ARG A 283 -0.22 -23.25 -30.90
C ARG A 283 -1.73 -23.21 -31.06
N ASP A 284 -2.43 -24.29 -30.74
CA ASP A 284 -3.83 -24.50 -31.08
C ASP A 284 -4.72 -24.65 -29.81
N VAL A 285 -4.10 -24.85 -28.64
CA VAL A 285 -4.80 -25.05 -27.36
C VAL A 285 -4.60 -23.87 -26.43
N THR A 286 -5.68 -23.12 -26.22
CA THR A 286 -5.79 -22.00 -25.28
C THR A 286 -6.85 -22.30 -24.23
N ILE A 287 -6.49 -22.13 -22.96
CA ILE A 287 -7.41 -22.21 -21.83
C ILE A 287 -7.70 -20.78 -21.35
N GLU A 288 -8.97 -20.40 -21.34
CA GLU A 288 -9.43 -19.10 -20.86
C GLU A 288 -10.11 -19.23 -19.49
N MET A 289 -9.80 -18.31 -18.59
CA MET A 289 -10.32 -18.16 -17.23
C MET A 289 -10.78 -16.70 -17.00
N PRO A 290 -11.83 -16.24 -17.73
CA PRO A 290 -12.23 -14.84 -17.74
C PRO A 290 -12.84 -14.36 -16.43
N ASP A 291 -13.63 -15.19 -15.73
CA ASP A 291 -14.16 -14.90 -14.40
C ASP A 291 -13.03 -14.97 -13.35
N PRO A 292 -12.71 -13.87 -12.64
CA PRO A 292 -11.68 -13.88 -11.59
C PRO A 292 -12.10 -14.63 -10.33
N LEU A 293 -13.39 -14.84 -10.08
CA LEU A 293 -13.92 -15.45 -8.86
C LEU A 293 -14.11 -16.97 -8.98
N ASP A 294 -14.30 -17.51 -10.18
CA ASP A 294 -14.38 -18.96 -10.41
C ASP A 294 -13.03 -19.65 -10.19
N THR A 295 -13.03 -20.82 -9.55
CA THR A 295 -11.86 -21.68 -9.32
C THR A 295 -11.57 -22.60 -10.50
N TYR A 296 -12.49 -22.74 -11.45
CA TYR A 296 -12.41 -23.60 -12.64
C TYR A 296 -12.02 -25.04 -12.32
N ASP A 297 -12.59 -25.65 -11.27
CA ASP A 297 -12.20 -27.00 -10.81
C ASP A 297 -12.45 -28.12 -11.82
N TYR A 298 -13.17 -27.85 -12.90
CA TYR A 298 -13.41 -28.75 -14.02
C TYR A 298 -12.27 -28.78 -15.07
N LEU A 299 -11.27 -27.90 -14.96
CA LEU A 299 -10.05 -27.88 -15.78
C LEU A 299 -8.90 -28.69 -15.14
#